data_AF-A0A534KA28-F1
#
_entry.id   AF-A0A534KA28-F1
#
_cell.length_a   1.000
_cell.length_b   1.000
_cell.length_c   1.000
_cell.angle_alpha   90.00
_cell.angle_beta   90.00
_cell.angle_gamma   90.00
#
_symmetry.space_group_name_H-M   'P 1'
#
loop_
_entity.id
_entity.type
_entity.pdbx_description
1 polymer ?
#
loop_
_entity_poly.entity_id
_entity_poly.type
_entity_poly.pdbx_seq_one_letter_code
_entity_poly.pdbx_strand_id
1 'polypeptide(L)'
;MTELTRRVRRFYAYTGASSFALWIPFWTLWIRGNLRSDFEFTLVDVAFWLGMLASQLPVGVLADRIGRRRTIVLSEAIRSAGILGYGLGMSFAGYVIANLVWSLGAAFSIGTSAYLYDALLEAGHESEFPRYIGRNTTIQLLSNAAGAFAGGLLVQAVGEIRLTLFVGAALNLAAVAIALTFAEPNVARTTEPTYAEQLRQGLRVVRRREGVALLIGLEVFLGITLYAMALFRPLYLQFLGLSPAEIALSISGFLLVAAACSAFAGEIARVLG
;
A
#
# COMPACT_ATOMS: atom_id res chain seq x y z
N MET A 1 19.64 22.62 -7.65
CA MET A 1 18.43 21.91 -7.15
C MET A 1 18.18 22.35 -5.72
N THR A 2 16.98 22.82 -5.39
CA THR A 2 16.62 23.17 -4.00
C THR A 2 16.56 21.90 -3.14
N GLU A 3 16.67 22.06 -1.82
CA GLU A 3 16.60 20.95 -0.87
C GLU A 3 15.27 20.18 -0.98
N LEU A 4 14.15 20.93 -1.12
CA LEU A 4 12.82 20.36 -1.31
C LEU A 4 12.76 19.46 -2.56
N THR A 5 13.28 19.90 -3.71
CA THR A 5 13.28 19.07 -4.94
C THR A 5 14.06 17.77 -4.73
N ARG A 6 15.16 17.80 -3.96
CA ARG A 6 15.94 16.60 -3.63
C ARG A 6 15.14 15.65 -2.72
N ARG A 7 14.45 16.18 -1.70
CA ARG A 7 13.60 15.39 -0.79
C ARG A 7 12.43 14.74 -1.55
N VAL A 8 11.71 15.51 -2.36
CA VAL A 8 10.59 15.00 -3.19
C VAL A 8 11.06 13.95 -4.19
N ARG A 9 12.20 14.15 -4.86
CA ARG A 9 12.74 13.15 -5.80
C ARG A 9 13.07 11.83 -5.11
N ARG A 10 13.65 11.89 -3.89
CA ARG A 10 13.91 10.70 -3.08
C ARG A 10 12.62 10.03 -2.64
N PHE A 11 11.62 10.81 -2.25
CA PHE A 11 10.29 10.30 -1.91
C PHE A 11 9.65 9.54 -3.08
N TYR A 12 9.69 10.11 -4.29
CA TYR A 12 9.20 9.42 -5.50
C TYR A 12 10.00 8.19 -5.88
N ALA A 13 11.32 8.21 -5.73
CA ALA A 13 12.15 7.02 -5.94
C ALA A 13 11.79 5.90 -4.94
N TYR A 14 11.58 6.28 -3.67
CA TYR A 14 11.09 5.37 -2.64
C TYR A 14 9.71 4.80 -3.00
N THR A 15 8.74 5.63 -3.36
CA THR A 15 7.40 5.18 -3.78
C THR A 15 7.49 4.22 -4.95
N GLY A 16 8.34 4.53 -5.93
CA GLY A 16 8.56 3.68 -7.09
C GLY A 16 9.11 2.30 -6.70
N ALA A 17 10.10 2.26 -5.81
CA ALA A 17 10.69 1.02 -5.31
C ALA A 17 9.73 0.23 -4.40
N SER A 18 9.01 0.91 -3.49
CA SER A 18 8.08 0.27 -2.56
C SER A 18 6.83 -0.27 -3.26
N SER A 19 6.42 0.37 -4.36
CA SER A 19 5.24 -0.02 -5.14
C SER A 19 5.56 -0.97 -6.29
N PHE A 20 6.83 -1.32 -6.51
CA PHE A 20 7.22 -2.29 -7.53
C PHE A 20 6.96 -3.72 -7.05
N ALA A 21 5.70 -4.12 -7.03
CA ALA A 21 5.26 -5.37 -6.43
C ALA A 21 4.97 -6.46 -7.50
N LEU A 22 5.92 -7.40 -7.64
CA LEU A 22 5.80 -8.51 -8.59
C LEU A 22 4.68 -9.50 -8.23
N TRP A 23 4.35 -9.58 -6.94
CA TRP A 23 3.45 -10.58 -6.38
C TRP A 23 1.96 -10.22 -6.50
N ILE A 24 1.60 -8.99 -6.88
CA ILE A 24 0.19 -8.51 -6.91
C ILE A 24 -0.74 -9.44 -7.69
N PRO A 25 -0.38 -9.94 -8.89
CA PRO A 25 -1.25 -10.86 -9.63
C PRO A 25 -1.37 -12.25 -9.02
N PHE A 26 -0.42 -12.64 -8.17
CA PHE A 26 -0.16 -14.05 -7.88
C PHE A 26 -0.33 -14.45 -6.42
N TRP A 27 -0.37 -13.51 -5.47
CA TRP A 27 -0.45 -13.85 -4.05
C TRP A 27 -1.70 -14.68 -3.73
N THR A 28 -2.85 -14.37 -4.36
CA THR A 28 -4.10 -15.13 -4.23
C THR A 28 -3.98 -16.53 -4.83
N LEU A 29 -3.34 -16.64 -6.00
CA LEU A 29 -3.09 -17.92 -6.68
C LEU A 29 -2.15 -18.81 -5.85
N TRP A 30 -1.11 -18.22 -5.27
CA TRP A 30 -0.15 -18.90 -4.41
C TRP A 30 -0.82 -19.48 -3.17
N ILE A 31 -1.51 -18.65 -2.40
CA ILE A 31 -2.10 -19.11 -1.14
C ILE A 31 -3.23 -20.11 -1.36
N ARG A 32 -4.09 -19.87 -2.37
CA ARG A 32 -5.20 -20.78 -2.68
C ARG A 32 -4.69 -22.17 -3.06
N GLY A 33 -3.57 -22.24 -3.79
CA GLY A 33 -2.93 -23.51 -4.15
C GLY A 33 -2.31 -24.27 -2.96
N ASN A 34 -2.07 -23.59 -1.83
CA ASN A 34 -1.41 -24.16 -0.65
C ASN A 34 -2.34 -24.33 0.56
N LEU A 35 -3.63 -23.97 0.43
CA LEU A 35 -4.65 -24.14 1.47
C LEU A 35 -5.66 -25.21 1.07
N ARG A 36 -6.40 -25.71 2.06
CA ARG A 36 -7.33 -26.84 1.86
C ARG A 36 -8.69 -26.41 1.32
N SER A 37 -9.05 -25.14 1.49
CA SER A 37 -10.35 -24.62 1.10
C SER A 37 -10.34 -23.10 0.89
N ASP A 38 -11.33 -22.61 0.15
CA ASP A 38 -11.58 -21.18 0.00
C ASP A 38 -11.93 -20.52 1.35
N PHE A 39 -12.50 -21.28 2.29
CA PHE A 39 -12.74 -20.81 3.66
C PHE A 39 -11.43 -20.48 4.39
N GLU A 40 -10.45 -21.37 4.39
CA GLU A 40 -9.13 -21.11 4.98
C GLU A 40 -8.47 -19.89 4.33
N PHE A 41 -8.56 -19.77 3.01
CA PHE A 41 -8.04 -18.61 2.27
C PHE A 41 -8.68 -17.30 2.76
N THR A 42 -10.01 -17.23 2.82
CA THR A 42 -10.70 -16.02 3.31
C THR A 42 -10.39 -15.73 4.77
N LEU A 43 -10.20 -16.75 5.61
CA LEU A 43 -9.89 -16.56 7.02
C LEU A 43 -8.48 -15.97 7.22
N VAL A 44 -7.52 -16.39 6.39
CA VAL A 44 -6.19 -15.77 6.35
C VAL A 44 -6.28 -14.29 5.95
N ASP A 45 -7.08 -13.98 4.94
CA ASP A 45 -7.28 -12.61 4.46
C ASP A 45 -7.97 -11.73 5.52
N VAL A 46 -8.99 -12.25 6.20
CA VAL A 46 -9.65 -11.58 7.33
C VAL A 46 -8.64 -11.31 8.46
N ALA A 47 -7.71 -12.22 8.74
CA ALA A 47 -6.68 -12.00 9.75
C ALA A 47 -5.79 -10.79 9.42
N PHE A 48 -5.47 -10.54 8.14
CA PHE A 48 -4.77 -9.34 7.72
C PHE A 48 -5.55 -8.07 8.09
N TRP A 49 -6.83 -8.00 7.71
CA TRP A 49 -7.64 -6.80 7.95
C TRP A 49 -7.91 -6.54 9.43
N LEU A 50 -8.16 -7.59 10.22
CA LEU A 50 -8.30 -7.48 11.66
C LEU A 50 -6.98 -7.05 12.32
N GLY A 51 -5.85 -7.61 11.88
CA GLY A 51 -4.53 -7.21 12.35
C GLY A 51 -4.22 -5.75 12.04
N MET A 52 -4.57 -5.29 10.83
CA MET A 52 -4.43 -3.90 10.41
C MET A 52 -5.29 -2.98 11.29
N LEU A 53 -6.58 -3.31 11.45
CA LEU A 53 -7.50 -2.53 12.27
C LEU A 53 -7.04 -2.43 13.73
N ALA A 54 -6.59 -3.54 14.32
CA ALA A 54 -6.08 -3.58 15.68
C ALA A 54 -4.78 -2.77 15.84
N SER A 55 -3.95 -2.73 14.80
CA SER A 55 -2.64 -2.07 14.83
C SER A 55 -2.70 -0.58 14.47
N GLN A 56 -3.69 -0.13 13.69
CA GLN A 56 -3.75 1.25 13.17
C GLN A 56 -3.70 2.32 14.26
N LEU A 57 -4.51 2.19 15.32
CA LEU A 57 -4.56 3.19 16.39
C LEU A 57 -3.27 3.18 17.24
N PRO A 58 -2.77 2.04 17.75
CA PRO A 58 -1.50 2.00 18.46
C PRO A 58 -0.32 2.50 17.62
N VAL A 59 -0.26 2.11 16.35
CA VAL A 59 0.80 2.52 15.43
C VAL A 59 0.73 4.01 15.13
N GLY A 60 -0.46 4.59 14.98
CA GLY A 60 -0.62 6.03 14.80
C GLY A 60 0.01 6.84 15.94
N VAL A 61 -0.32 6.49 17.19
CA VAL A 61 0.27 7.13 18.38
C VAL A 61 1.79 6.92 18.45
N LEU A 62 2.25 5.70 18.14
CA LEU A 62 3.68 5.40 18.13
C LEU A 62 4.43 6.17 17.03
N ALA A 63 3.85 6.25 15.84
CA ALA A 63 4.42 6.93 14.67
C ALA A 63 4.62 8.43 14.93
N ASP A 64 3.71 9.05 15.66
CA ASP A 64 3.84 10.46 16.06
C ASP A 64 5.00 10.69 17.04
N ARG A 65 5.38 9.68 17.84
CA ARG A 65 6.49 9.75 18.81
C ARG A 65 7.86 9.43 18.20
N ILE A 66 7.94 8.38 17.38
CA ILE A 66 9.23 7.90 16.84
C ILE A 66 9.69 8.67 15.59
N GLY A 67 8.78 9.45 15.00
CA GLY A 67 9.02 10.27 13.81
C GLY A 67 8.75 9.57 12.49
N ARG A 68 8.68 10.36 11.42
CA ARG A 68 8.21 9.94 10.11
C ARG A 68 9.19 9.01 9.41
N ARG A 69 10.49 9.32 9.42
CA ARG A 69 11.51 8.45 8.81
C ARG A 69 11.50 7.05 9.42
N ARG A 70 11.51 6.95 10.75
CA ARG A 70 11.53 5.66 11.46
C ARG A 70 10.25 4.87 11.19
N THR A 71 9.11 5.54 11.19
CA THR A 71 7.80 4.96 10.84
C THR A 71 7.82 4.33 9.44
N ILE A 72 8.33 5.04 8.43
CA ILE A 72 8.42 4.53 7.05
C ILE A 72 9.39 3.34 6.95
N VAL A 73 10.56 3.42 7.59
CA VAL A 73 11.54 2.33 7.60
C VAL A 73 10.97 1.07 8.26
N LEU A 74 10.29 1.21 9.40
CA LEU A 74 9.62 0.09 10.07
C LEU A 74 8.50 -0.48 9.20
N SER A 75 7.72 0.37 8.52
CA SER A 75 6.67 -0.07 7.59
C SER A 75 7.23 -1.03 6.54
N GLU A 76 8.25 -0.60 5.80
CA GLU A 76 8.82 -1.44 4.73
C GLU A 76 9.55 -2.66 5.27
N ALA A 77 10.29 -2.55 6.37
CA ALA A 77 11.02 -3.68 6.93
C ALA A 77 10.06 -4.79 7.42
N ILE A 78 9.02 -4.40 8.16
CA ILE A 78 8.01 -5.35 8.65
C ILE A 78 7.20 -5.92 7.48
N ARG A 79 6.83 -5.09 6.50
CA ARG A 79 6.13 -5.54 5.29
C ARG A 79 6.96 -6.54 4.49
N SER A 80 8.25 -6.27 4.29
CA SER A 80 9.20 -7.21 3.67
C SER A 80 9.21 -8.55 4.41
N ALA A 81 9.31 -8.54 5.74
CA ALA A 81 9.28 -9.75 6.55
C ALA A 81 7.95 -10.52 6.41
N GLY A 82 6.82 -9.81 6.35
CA GLY A 82 5.51 -10.41 6.10
C GLY A 82 5.42 -11.09 4.73
N ILE A 83 5.86 -10.42 3.66
CA ILE A 83 5.88 -10.97 2.30
C ILE A 83 6.81 -12.18 2.20
N LEU A 84 7.99 -12.12 2.82
CA LEU A 84 8.90 -13.28 2.90
C LEU A 84 8.26 -14.45 3.65
N GLY A 85 7.66 -14.18 4.80
CA GLY A 85 6.92 -15.18 5.57
C GLY A 85 5.79 -15.81 4.75
N TYR A 86 5.13 -15.02 3.88
CA TYR A 86 4.10 -15.49 2.97
C TYR A 86 4.66 -16.47 1.92
N GLY A 87 5.85 -16.22 1.39
CA GLY A 87 6.54 -17.12 0.47
C GLY A 87 7.15 -18.36 1.13
N LEU A 88 7.36 -18.35 2.44
CA LEU A 88 7.82 -19.49 3.25
C LEU A 88 6.67 -20.28 3.90
N GLY A 89 5.48 -19.69 3.95
CA GLY A 89 4.30 -20.31 4.53
C GLY A 89 3.92 -21.57 3.76
N MET A 90 3.75 -22.68 4.48
CA MET A 90 3.29 -23.97 3.93
C MET A 90 2.11 -24.52 4.74
N SER A 91 1.51 -23.69 5.60
CA SER A 91 0.42 -24.08 6.49
C SER A 91 -0.49 -22.89 6.76
N PHE A 92 -1.75 -23.17 7.07
CA PHE A 92 -2.73 -22.16 7.45
C PHE A 92 -2.21 -21.19 8.53
N ALA A 93 -1.66 -21.72 9.62
CA ALA A 93 -1.11 -20.90 10.70
C ALA A 93 0.09 -20.04 10.25
N GLY A 94 0.96 -20.58 9.39
CA GLY A 94 2.08 -19.83 8.81
C GLY A 94 1.59 -18.63 8.00
N TYR A 95 0.56 -18.82 7.17
CA TYR A 95 -0.05 -17.74 6.39
C TYR A 95 -0.76 -16.70 7.26
N VAL A 96 -1.45 -17.11 8.32
CA VAL A 96 -2.05 -16.17 9.30
C VAL A 96 -0.98 -15.30 9.95
N ILE A 97 0.10 -15.91 10.45
CA ILE A 97 1.20 -15.16 11.08
C ILE A 97 1.85 -14.19 10.08
N ALA A 98 2.12 -14.65 8.85
CA ALA A 98 2.69 -13.80 7.81
C ALA A 98 1.79 -12.58 7.49
N ASN A 99 0.46 -12.79 7.42
CA ASN A 99 -0.50 -11.70 7.21
C ASN A 99 -0.57 -10.73 8.39
N LEU A 100 -0.54 -11.22 9.63
CA LEU A 100 -0.52 -10.35 10.80
C LEU A 100 0.74 -9.48 10.80
N VAL A 101 1.91 -10.06 10.51
CA VAL A 101 3.17 -9.31 10.36
C VAL A 101 3.06 -8.29 9.23
N TRP A 102 2.56 -8.69 8.05
CA TRP A 102 2.37 -7.77 6.94
C TRP A 102 1.41 -6.63 7.32
N SER A 103 0.26 -6.93 7.93
CA SER A 103 -0.74 -5.96 8.34
C SER A 103 -0.19 -4.91 9.32
N LEU A 104 0.72 -5.32 10.21
CA LEU A 104 1.43 -4.41 11.10
C LEU A 104 2.33 -3.46 10.29
N GLY A 105 3.09 -3.96 9.33
CA GLY A 105 3.89 -3.14 8.41
C GLY A 105 3.03 -2.16 7.62
N ALA A 106 1.85 -2.61 7.16
CA ALA A 106 0.88 -1.77 6.46
C ALA A 106 0.32 -0.67 7.38
N ALA A 107 0.08 -0.93 8.66
CA ALA A 107 -0.35 0.09 9.62
C ALA A 107 0.68 1.22 9.78
N PHE A 108 1.99 0.91 9.76
CA PHE A 108 3.05 1.93 9.81
C PHE A 108 3.13 2.80 8.54
N SER A 109 2.51 2.39 7.43
CA SER A 109 2.55 3.18 6.18
C SER A 109 1.81 4.53 6.28
N ILE A 110 1.01 4.73 7.33
CA ILE A 110 0.31 6.00 7.62
C ILE A 110 1.28 7.20 7.69
N GLY A 111 2.55 6.96 8.05
CA GLY A 111 3.58 7.99 8.10
C GLY A 111 4.07 8.49 6.74
N THR A 112 3.78 7.78 5.64
CA THR A 112 4.32 8.08 4.31
C THR A 112 3.71 9.34 3.69
N SER A 113 2.38 9.46 3.67
CA SER A 113 1.71 10.68 3.18
C SER A 113 1.96 11.86 4.11
N ALA A 114 1.97 11.61 5.43
CA ALA A 114 2.30 12.61 6.44
C ALA A 114 3.72 13.16 6.27
N TYR A 115 4.71 12.32 5.93
CA TYR A 115 6.07 12.76 5.63
C TYR A 115 6.13 13.76 4.48
N LEU A 116 5.42 13.47 3.38
CA LEU A 116 5.39 14.37 2.22
C LEU A 116 4.73 15.71 2.58
N TYR A 117 3.64 15.67 3.35
CA TYR A 117 2.98 16.87 3.85
C TYR A 117 3.90 17.70 4.74
N ASP A 118 4.51 17.07 5.76
CA ASP A 118 5.41 17.73 6.71
C ASP A 118 6.63 18.34 5.99
N ALA A 119 7.18 17.65 4.98
CA ALA A 119 8.31 18.15 4.19
C ALA A 119 7.95 19.35 3.31
N LEU A 120 6.70 19.43 2.82
CA LEU A 120 6.20 20.59 2.08
C LEU A 120 5.89 21.76 3.03
N LEU A 121 5.32 21.47 4.19
CA LEU A 121 5.03 22.45 5.22
C LEU A 121 6.32 23.12 5.74
N GLU A 122 7.36 22.34 6.02
CA GLU A 122 8.69 22.88 6.42
C GLU A 122 9.26 23.84 5.35
N ALA A 123 8.94 23.61 4.08
CA ALA A 123 9.39 24.44 2.97
C ALA A 123 8.41 25.58 2.60
N GLY A 124 7.25 25.69 3.26
CA GLY A 124 6.22 26.69 2.95
C GLY A 124 5.45 26.44 1.65
N HIS A 125 5.34 25.18 1.23
CA HIS A 125 4.67 24.73 -0.01
C HIS A 125 3.51 23.76 0.25
N GLU A 126 2.87 23.80 1.43
CA GLU A 126 1.78 22.89 1.82
C GLU A 126 0.54 22.98 0.92
N SER A 127 0.27 24.16 0.34
CA SER A 127 -0.82 24.37 -0.62
C SER A 127 -0.65 23.54 -1.91
N GLU A 128 0.58 23.12 -2.21
CA GLU A 128 0.89 22.26 -3.36
C GLU A 128 0.75 20.76 -3.05
N PHE A 129 0.43 20.36 -1.81
CA PHE A 129 0.32 18.96 -1.41
C PHE A 129 -0.59 18.12 -2.33
N PRO A 130 -1.79 18.58 -2.75
CA PRO A 130 -2.64 17.83 -3.69
C PRO A 130 -1.94 17.48 -5.00
N ARG A 131 -1.06 18.36 -5.50
CA ARG A 131 -0.28 18.13 -6.72
C ARG A 131 0.79 17.05 -6.50
N TYR A 132 1.53 17.14 -5.40
CA TYR A 132 2.60 16.17 -5.12
C TYR A 132 2.05 14.78 -4.79
N ILE A 133 0.94 14.70 -4.05
CA ILE A 133 0.31 13.42 -3.71
C ILE A 133 -0.35 12.79 -4.93
N GLY A 134 -1.00 13.55 -5.82
CA GLY A 134 -1.55 13.02 -7.08
C GLY A 134 -0.48 12.42 -7.99
N ARG A 135 0.69 13.09 -8.09
CA ARG A 135 1.86 12.53 -8.80
C ARG A 135 2.42 11.30 -8.10
N ASN A 136 2.43 11.27 -6.76
CA ASN A 136 2.83 10.08 -6.01
C ASN A 136 1.92 8.87 -6.33
N THR A 137 0.60 9.06 -6.35
CA THR A 137 -0.38 8.03 -6.73
C THR A 137 -0.12 7.53 -8.15
N THR A 138 0.15 8.43 -9.09
CA THR A 138 0.49 8.04 -10.47
C THR A 138 1.74 7.17 -10.52
N ILE A 139 2.81 7.56 -9.82
CA ILE A 139 4.05 6.77 -9.73
C ILE A 139 3.78 5.40 -9.11
N GLN A 140 3.01 5.35 -8.03
CA GLN A 140 2.62 4.09 -7.39
C GLN A 140 1.87 3.17 -8.37
N LEU A 141 0.89 3.69 -9.12
CA LEU A 141 0.12 2.90 -10.08
C LEU A 141 1.00 2.38 -11.23
N LEU A 142 1.87 3.22 -11.78
CA LEU A 142 2.81 2.82 -12.83
C LEU A 142 3.81 1.78 -12.33
N SER A 143 4.34 1.94 -11.11
CA SER A 143 5.24 0.98 -10.50
C SER A 143 4.56 -0.36 -10.21
N ASN A 144 3.31 -0.35 -9.76
CA ASN A 144 2.53 -1.58 -9.59
C ASN A 144 2.27 -2.25 -10.95
N ALA A 145 1.94 -1.48 -12.00
CA ALA A 145 1.73 -2.02 -13.34
C ALA A 145 3.00 -2.67 -13.91
N ALA A 146 4.15 -1.99 -13.76
CA ALA A 146 5.44 -2.51 -14.17
C ALA A 146 5.85 -3.73 -13.35
N GLY A 147 5.61 -3.72 -12.04
CA GLY A 147 5.84 -4.85 -11.15
C GLY A 147 5.01 -6.07 -11.52
N ALA A 148 3.69 -5.90 -11.73
CA ALA A 148 2.79 -6.96 -12.16
C ALA A 148 3.24 -7.58 -13.50
N PHE A 149 3.58 -6.74 -14.48
CA PHE A 149 4.07 -7.20 -15.78
C PHE A 149 5.41 -7.97 -15.65
N ALA A 150 6.38 -7.42 -14.92
CA ALA A 150 7.65 -8.08 -14.65
C ALA A 150 7.48 -9.41 -13.89
N GLY A 151 6.53 -9.47 -12.96
CA GLY A 151 6.15 -10.70 -12.27
C GLY A 151 5.60 -11.76 -13.23
N GLY A 152 4.76 -11.36 -14.18
CA GLY A 152 4.28 -12.23 -15.27
C GLY A 152 5.41 -12.82 -16.11
N LEU A 153 6.36 -11.99 -16.53
CA LEU A 153 7.54 -12.46 -17.27
C LEU A 153 8.40 -13.40 -16.43
N LEU A 154 8.60 -13.12 -15.15
CA LEU A 154 9.35 -13.97 -14.23
C LEU A 154 8.69 -15.35 -14.09
N VAL A 155 7.38 -15.39 -13.86
CA VAL A 155 6.62 -16.65 -13.75
C VAL A 155 6.63 -17.42 -15.07
N GLN A 156 6.50 -16.73 -16.21
CA GLN A 156 6.57 -17.38 -17.52
C GLN A 156 7.95 -18.00 -17.79
N ALA A 157 9.02 -17.32 -17.41
CA ALA A 157 10.39 -17.78 -17.65
C ALA A 157 10.82 -18.94 -16.73
N VAL A 158 10.39 -18.92 -15.47
CA VAL A 158 10.86 -19.88 -14.45
C VAL A 158 9.81 -20.94 -14.09
N GLY A 159 8.53 -20.67 -14.34
CA GLY A 159 7.41 -21.57 -14.02
C GLY A 159 7.00 -21.56 -12.54
N GLU A 160 7.57 -20.68 -11.70
CA GLU A 160 7.38 -20.71 -10.25
C GLU A 160 6.84 -19.36 -9.72
N ILE A 161 5.61 -19.39 -9.20
CA ILE A 161 4.93 -18.21 -8.65
C ILE A 161 5.62 -17.72 -7.36
N ARG A 162 6.12 -18.63 -6.53
CA ARG A 162 6.71 -18.30 -5.23
C ARG A 162 7.89 -17.33 -5.34
N LEU A 163 8.63 -17.38 -6.44
CA LEU A 163 9.77 -16.48 -6.67
C LEU A 163 9.34 -15.01 -6.74
N THR A 164 8.12 -14.71 -7.17
CA THR A 164 7.60 -13.33 -7.19
C THR A 164 7.53 -12.72 -5.80
N LEU A 165 7.24 -13.53 -4.76
CA LEU A 165 7.21 -13.10 -3.37
C LEU A 165 8.63 -12.84 -2.83
N PHE A 166 9.58 -13.75 -3.09
CA PHE A 166 10.96 -13.58 -2.64
C PHE A 166 11.68 -12.42 -3.33
N VAL A 167 11.57 -12.33 -4.66
CA VAL A 167 12.16 -11.22 -5.42
C VAL A 167 11.47 -9.91 -5.05
N GLY A 168 10.14 -9.91 -4.90
CA GLY A 168 9.39 -8.75 -4.45
C GLY A 168 9.83 -8.25 -3.08
N ALA A 169 10.02 -9.15 -2.11
CA ALA A 169 10.54 -8.77 -0.80
C ALA A 169 11.99 -8.27 -0.84
N ALA A 170 12.85 -8.88 -1.65
CA ALA A 170 14.23 -8.41 -1.83
C ALA A 170 14.28 -7.01 -2.44
N LEU A 171 13.44 -6.73 -3.44
CA LEU A 171 13.29 -5.40 -4.03
C LEU A 171 12.73 -4.39 -3.02
N ASN A 172 11.86 -4.85 -2.12
CA ASN A 172 11.33 -3.99 -1.06
C ASN A 172 12.42 -3.53 -0.07
N LEU A 173 13.48 -4.31 0.14
CA LEU A 173 14.65 -3.86 0.90
C LEU A 173 15.37 -2.67 0.24
N ALA A 174 15.29 -2.50 -1.07
CA ALA A 174 15.80 -1.30 -1.74
C ALA A 174 14.97 -0.06 -1.33
N ALA A 175 13.66 -0.21 -1.13
CA ALA A 175 12.82 0.87 -0.59
C ALA A 175 13.20 1.20 0.86
N VAL A 176 13.51 0.20 1.69
CA VAL A 176 14.07 0.41 3.04
C VAL A 176 15.36 1.22 2.97
N ALA A 177 16.29 0.84 2.08
CA ALA A 177 17.55 1.56 1.89
C ALA A 177 17.34 3.02 1.47
N ILE A 178 16.38 3.30 0.58
CA ILE A 178 16.05 4.67 0.18
C ILE A 178 15.40 5.43 1.35
N ALA A 179 14.47 4.82 2.08
CA ALA A 179 13.81 5.42 3.24
C ALA A 179 14.80 5.77 4.36
N LEU A 180 15.86 4.98 4.53
CA LEU A 180 16.97 5.30 5.44
C LEU A 180 17.71 6.59 5.05
N THR A 181 17.60 7.08 3.82
CA THR A 181 18.22 8.35 3.39
C THR A 181 17.33 9.58 3.60
N PHE A 182 16.11 9.40 4.11
CA PHE A 182 15.19 10.51 4.35
C PHE A 182 15.71 11.41 5.48
N ALA A 183 15.56 12.72 5.29
CA ALA A 183 15.72 13.69 6.36
C ALA A 183 14.39 13.81 7.11
N GLU A 184 14.44 13.79 8.44
CA GLU A 184 13.26 13.97 9.28
C GLU A 184 12.76 15.42 9.14
N PRO A 185 11.48 15.66 8.79
CA PRO A 185 10.96 17.01 8.65
C PRO A 185 10.91 17.72 10.01
N ASN A 186 11.33 18.98 10.05
CA ASN A 186 11.34 19.79 11.27
C ASN A 186 10.02 20.55 11.44
N VAL A 187 8.98 19.84 11.85
CA VAL A 187 7.65 20.40 12.10
C VAL A 187 7.24 20.11 13.55
N ALA A 188 6.72 21.12 14.25
CA ALA A 188 6.18 20.95 15.60
C ALA A 188 5.01 19.96 15.58
N ARG A 189 5.11 18.88 16.35
CA ARG A 189 4.09 17.85 16.43
C ARG A 189 3.29 18.01 17.71
N THR A 190 1.99 18.22 17.57
CA THR A 190 1.05 18.03 18.67
C THR A 190 0.78 16.54 18.80
N THR A 191 1.47 15.89 19.72
CA THR A 191 1.15 14.50 20.08
C THR A 191 -0.12 14.49 20.91
N GLU A 192 -1.18 13.89 20.39
CA GLU A 192 -2.35 13.57 21.21
C GLU A 192 -1.94 12.54 22.29
N PRO A 193 -2.42 12.66 23.55
CA PRO A 193 -1.90 11.86 24.66
C PRO A 193 -2.26 10.38 24.52
N THR A 194 -3.49 10.09 24.03
CA THR A 194 -4.07 8.74 24.09
C THR A 194 -4.87 8.36 22.83
N TYR A 195 -4.82 7.08 22.44
CA TYR A 195 -5.62 6.50 21.35
C TYR A 195 -7.13 6.75 21.51
N ALA A 196 -7.64 6.71 22.74
CA ALA A 196 -9.05 6.86 23.04
C ALA A 196 -9.54 8.30 22.79
N GLU A 197 -8.67 9.29 22.96
CA GLU A 197 -8.98 10.70 22.73
C GLU A 197 -9.03 10.99 21.23
N GLN A 198 -8.03 10.50 20.47
CA GLN A 198 -8.03 10.56 19.00
C GLN A 198 -9.30 9.93 18.41
N LEU A 199 -9.68 8.73 18.87
CA LEU A 199 -10.88 8.05 18.39
C LEU A 199 -12.17 8.82 18.74
N ARG A 200 -12.28 9.32 19.98
CA ARG A 200 -13.43 10.13 20.42
C ARG A 200 -13.57 11.41 19.60
N GLN A 201 -12.46 12.08 19.30
CA GLN A 201 -12.45 13.29 18.48
C GLN A 201 -12.87 12.98 17.04
N GLY A 202 -12.31 11.94 16.42
CA GLY A 202 -12.70 11.47 15.09
C GLY A 202 -14.20 11.17 15.02
N LEU A 203 -14.71 10.36 15.95
CA LEU A 203 -16.14 10.03 16.03
C LEU A 203 -17.02 11.26 16.24
N ARG A 204 -16.56 12.23 17.04
CA ARG A 204 -17.29 13.49 17.25
C ARG A 204 -17.38 14.31 15.97
N VAL A 205 -16.30 14.38 15.18
CA VAL A 205 -16.28 15.10 13.89
C VAL A 205 -17.22 14.44 12.90
N VAL A 206 -17.12 13.11 12.75
CA VAL A 206 -18.00 12.34 11.85
C VAL A 206 -19.47 12.52 12.22
N ARG A 207 -19.81 12.45 13.50
CA ARG A 207 -21.19 12.64 13.97
C ARG A 207 -21.73 14.06 13.79
N ARG A 208 -20.86 15.08 13.79
CA ARG A 208 -21.28 16.49 13.71
C ARG A 208 -21.29 17.04 12.29
N ARG A 209 -20.59 16.41 11.35
CA ARG A 209 -20.44 16.88 9.97
C ARG A 209 -20.91 15.80 9.00
N GLU A 210 -22.14 15.95 8.53
CA GLU A 210 -22.76 15.02 7.57
C GLU A 210 -21.88 14.83 6.32
N GLY A 211 -21.33 15.90 5.75
CA GLY A 211 -20.43 15.81 4.59
C GLY A 211 -19.21 14.93 4.84
N VAL A 212 -18.63 14.93 6.04
CA VAL A 212 -17.49 14.06 6.39
C VAL A 212 -17.96 12.61 6.51
N ALA A 213 -19.12 12.36 7.12
CA ALA A 213 -19.70 11.03 7.22
C ALA A 213 -20.01 10.43 5.85
N LEU A 214 -20.56 11.23 4.93
CA LEU A 214 -20.84 10.83 3.55
C LEU A 214 -19.57 10.49 2.78
N LEU A 215 -18.51 11.30 2.92
CA LEU A 215 -17.22 11.03 2.28
C LEU A 215 -16.59 9.73 2.79
N ILE A 216 -16.63 9.49 4.10
CA ILE A 216 -16.15 8.22 4.69
C ILE A 216 -17.00 7.05 4.19
N GLY A 217 -18.33 7.20 4.16
CA GLY A 217 -19.22 6.16 3.65
C GLY A 217 -18.95 5.82 2.18
N LEU A 218 -18.70 6.84 1.36
CA LEU A 218 -18.30 6.67 -0.04
C LEU A 218 -16.95 5.97 -0.16
N GLU A 219 -15.95 6.36 0.63
CA GLU A 219 -14.62 5.74 0.63
C GLU A 219 -14.68 4.27 1.05
N VAL A 220 -15.47 3.93 2.08
CA VAL A 220 -15.69 2.55 2.50
C VAL A 220 -16.36 1.73 1.39
N PHE A 221 -17.41 2.27 0.76
CA PHE A 221 -18.11 1.60 -0.34
C PHE A 221 -17.18 1.33 -1.54
N LEU A 222 -16.43 2.36 -1.97
CA LEU A 222 -15.46 2.24 -3.05
C LEU A 222 -14.34 1.27 -2.68
N GLY A 223 -13.83 1.35 -1.45
CA GLY A 223 -12.77 0.48 -0.94
C GLY A 223 -13.16 -0.99 -0.96
N ILE A 224 -14.34 -1.33 -0.44
CA ILE A 224 -14.89 -2.70 -0.46
C ILE A 224 -15.02 -3.20 -1.90
N THR A 225 -15.59 -2.37 -2.79
CA THR A 225 -15.82 -2.74 -4.19
C THR A 225 -14.51 -2.99 -4.94
N LEU A 226 -13.55 -2.08 -4.82
CA LEU A 226 -12.25 -2.20 -5.46
C LEU A 226 -11.45 -3.37 -4.90
N TYR A 227 -11.54 -3.61 -3.59
CA TYR A 227 -10.85 -4.72 -2.95
C TYR A 227 -11.44 -6.08 -3.34
N ALA A 228 -12.76 -6.23 -3.32
CA ALA A 228 -13.42 -7.45 -3.79
C ALA A 228 -13.03 -7.76 -5.25
N MET A 229 -13.01 -6.73 -6.10
CA MET A 229 -12.52 -6.87 -7.48
C MET A 229 -11.05 -7.32 -7.51
N ALA A 230 -10.17 -6.73 -6.71
CA ALA A 230 -8.76 -7.09 -6.67
C ALA A 230 -8.52 -8.54 -6.17
N LEU A 231 -9.27 -8.97 -5.16
CA LEU A 231 -9.18 -10.30 -4.55
C LEU A 231 -9.65 -11.40 -5.52
N PHE A 232 -10.82 -11.22 -6.13
CA PHE A 232 -11.45 -12.26 -6.94
C PHE A 232 -11.02 -12.23 -8.41
N ARG A 233 -10.49 -11.13 -8.94
CA ARG A 233 -10.09 -11.03 -10.35
C ARG A 233 -9.08 -12.11 -10.77
N PRO A 234 -7.94 -12.35 -10.08
CA PRO A 234 -7.00 -13.39 -10.50
C PRO A 234 -7.63 -14.79 -10.52
N LEU A 235 -8.49 -15.07 -9.53
CA LEU A 235 -9.21 -16.34 -9.41
C LEU A 235 -10.21 -16.54 -10.54
N TYR A 236 -10.96 -15.50 -10.88
CA TYR A 236 -11.92 -15.52 -11.98
C TYR A 236 -11.23 -15.68 -13.34
N LEU A 237 -10.13 -14.97 -13.59
CA LEU A 237 -9.36 -15.11 -14.82
C LEU A 237 -8.72 -16.50 -14.94
N GLN A 238 -8.24 -17.08 -13.84
CA GLN A 238 -7.77 -18.47 -13.82
C GLN A 238 -8.90 -19.45 -14.13
N PHE A 239 -10.11 -19.24 -13.59
CA PHE A 239 -11.29 -20.05 -13.90
C PHE A 239 -11.67 -20.01 -15.39
N LEU A 240 -11.45 -18.88 -16.07
CA LEU A 240 -11.62 -18.75 -17.52
C LEU A 240 -10.51 -19.44 -18.33
N GLY A 241 -9.52 -20.05 -17.68
CA GLY A 241 -8.43 -20.78 -18.32
C GLY A 241 -7.23 -19.92 -18.72
N LEU A 242 -7.16 -18.66 -18.27
CA LEU A 242 -6.02 -17.80 -18.57
C LEU A 242 -4.76 -18.27 -17.83
N SER A 243 -3.63 -18.20 -18.52
CA SER A 243 -2.31 -18.44 -17.96
C SER A 243 -1.91 -17.35 -16.96
N PRO A 244 -0.97 -17.63 -16.03
CA PRO A 244 -0.45 -16.63 -15.09
C PRO A 244 0.08 -15.36 -15.78
N ALA A 245 0.66 -15.49 -16.97
CA ALA A 245 1.17 -14.36 -17.75
C ALA A 245 0.04 -13.46 -18.28
N GLU A 246 -1.06 -14.06 -18.76
CA GLU A 246 -2.23 -13.31 -19.24
C GLU A 246 -2.95 -12.60 -18.09
N ILE A 247 -3.04 -13.25 -16.91
CA ILE A 247 -3.57 -12.64 -15.68
C ILE A 247 -2.74 -11.41 -15.29
N ALA A 248 -1.41 -11.55 -15.29
CA ALA A 248 -0.50 -10.45 -14.98
C ALA A 248 -0.61 -9.30 -15.98
N LEU A 249 -0.74 -9.61 -17.27
CA LEU A 249 -0.96 -8.62 -18.33
C LEU A 249 -2.28 -7.87 -18.14
N SER A 250 -3.36 -8.57 -17.83
CA SER A 250 -4.67 -7.95 -17.54
C SER A 250 -4.61 -6.98 -16.36
N ILE A 251 -3.97 -7.38 -15.26
CA ILE A 251 -3.82 -6.55 -14.07
C ILE A 251 -2.91 -5.35 -14.34
N SER A 252 -1.80 -5.55 -15.05
CA SER A 252 -0.91 -4.47 -15.47
C SER A 252 -1.64 -3.45 -16.35
N GLY A 253 -2.40 -3.91 -17.36
CA GLY A 253 -3.21 -3.05 -18.23
C GLY A 253 -4.23 -2.23 -17.46
N PHE A 254 -4.95 -2.85 -16.51
CA PHE A 254 -5.87 -2.14 -15.62
C PHE A 254 -5.17 -1.03 -14.81
N LEU A 255 -3.99 -1.32 -14.26
CA LEU A 255 -3.22 -0.35 -13.48
C LEU A 255 -2.66 0.79 -14.34
N LEU A 256 -2.30 0.53 -15.61
CA LEU A 256 -1.90 1.57 -16.56
C LEU A 256 -3.07 2.52 -16.89
N VAL A 257 -4.26 1.97 -17.12
CA VAL A 257 -5.47 2.80 -17.34
C VAL A 257 -5.78 3.63 -16.09
N ALA A 258 -5.71 3.03 -14.89
CA ALA A 258 -5.88 3.75 -13.64
C ALA A 258 -4.83 4.87 -13.46
N ALA A 259 -3.57 4.60 -13.82
CA ALA A 259 -2.50 5.60 -13.77
C ALA A 259 -2.77 6.77 -14.72
N ALA A 260 -3.23 6.48 -15.95
CA ALA A 260 -3.62 7.51 -16.91
C ALA A 260 -4.77 8.37 -16.36
N CYS A 261 -5.85 7.74 -15.88
CA CYS A 261 -6.95 8.47 -15.24
C CYS A 261 -6.49 9.33 -14.06
N SER A 262 -5.58 8.82 -13.22
CA SER A 262 -5.01 9.58 -12.11
C SER A 262 -4.15 10.75 -12.57
N ALA A 263 -3.38 10.60 -13.66
CA ALA A 263 -2.53 11.66 -14.20
C ALA A 263 -3.37 12.80 -14.80
N PHE A 264 -4.50 12.47 -15.44
CA PHE A 264 -5.40 13.45 -16.07
C PHE A 264 -6.54 13.91 -15.16
N ALA A 265 -6.64 13.41 -13.92
CA ALA A 265 -7.73 13.74 -13.00
C ALA A 265 -7.93 15.26 -12.81
N GLY A 266 -6.85 16.04 -12.73
CA GLY A 266 -6.93 17.50 -12.59
C GLY A 266 -7.37 18.24 -13.85
N GLU A 267 -7.26 17.62 -15.03
CA GLU A 267 -7.81 18.15 -16.28
C GLU A 267 -9.27 17.73 -16.44
N ILE A 268 -9.58 16.47 -16.12
CA ILE A 268 -10.95 15.93 -16.08
C ILE A 268 -11.83 16.77 -15.13
N ALA A 269 -11.34 17.07 -13.92
CA ALA A 269 -12.07 17.91 -12.97
C ALA A 269 -12.31 19.32 -13.51
N ARG A 270 -11.30 19.94 -14.15
CA ARG A 270 -11.45 21.27 -14.75
C ARG A 270 -12.48 21.30 -15.89
N VAL A 271 -12.64 20.21 -16.64
CA VAL A 271 -13.62 20.10 -17.72
C VAL A 271 -15.03 19.84 -17.20
N LEU A 272 -15.15 19.08 -16.10
CA LEU A 272 -16.45 18.67 -15.55
C LEU A 272 -17.09 19.69 -14.60
N GLY A 273 -16.32 20.66 -14.09
CA GLY A 273 -16.80 21.69 -13.14
C GLY A 273 -16.76 21.20 -11.71
#